data_AF-A0A246RH92-F1
#
_entry.id   AF-A0A246RH92-F1
#
_cell.length_a   1.000
_cell.length_b   1.000
_cell.length_c   1.000
_cell.angle_alpha   90.00
_cell.angle_beta   90.00
_cell.angle_gamma   90.00
#
_symmetry.space_group_name_H-M   'P 1'
#
loop_
_entity.id
_entity.type
_entity.pdbx_description
1 polymer ?
#
loop_
_entity_poly.entity_id
_entity_poly.type
_entity_poly.pdbx_seq_one_letter_code
_entity_poly.pdbx_strand_id
1 'polypeptide(L)'
;MALVAAGLVPTSPAQANDRTYPVRSLDYTLGDRAFTVAGFHTDGPDSSTLAPIELTGNVHYPAAGNGPFPLVVLSHGYWSTCADRAADAEAARIEKESPADYYDDPRWLAALHRLWQWPCAPGVAALPSYRGYDYLARQLAAQGMVVVSISANGINAGQIGTEADNARAKLINKHLALWTELARTGRGALAGHFNGPTPDLKGRIDFSRTGTLGHSRGGRAVAWHAADVHRADLPAGVRVAGVLALAAAGSGTATNPGSPDAKLYRVTSAPLAVWVGGCDSEQGLDYAKLAIGHTSKPVYTWHVRGANHNFLNTQWSPGSGQVGAVDDQGFGPAPGWCGTPTFPDWDPDSGTPEPPIEWSHVTRKLTETEQRQVSAGYVTAFFRAVLLGDRQADAVVSGGVHPYASFTVVDAEKIVPRPRRGPR
;
A
#
# COMPACT_ATOMS: atom_id res chain seq x y z
N MET A 1 6.39 -36.75 -23.07
CA MET A 1 5.51 -35.58 -23.29
C MET A 1 4.40 -35.62 -22.25
N ALA A 2 4.59 -34.94 -21.12
CA ALA A 2 3.57 -34.82 -20.09
C ALA A 2 2.90 -33.44 -20.24
N LEU A 3 1.62 -33.43 -20.59
CA LEU A 3 0.80 -32.22 -20.58
C LEU A 3 0.65 -31.75 -19.13
N VAL A 4 1.18 -30.55 -18.84
CA VAL A 4 0.86 -29.83 -17.62
C VAL A 4 -0.53 -29.23 -17.81
N ALA A 5 -1.50 -29.78 -17.10
CA ALA A 5 -2.84 -29.21 -17.00
C ALA A 5 -2.74 -27.85 -16.30
N ALA A 6 -3.07 -26.78 -17.03
CA ALA A 6 -3.24 -25.45 -16.46
C ALA A 6 -4.39 -25.49 -15.45
N GLY A 7 -4.05 -25.45 -14.17
CA GLY A 7 -5.04 -25.32 -13.09
C GLY A 7 -5.78 -24.00 -13.24
N LEU A 8 -7.08 -24.08 -13.50
CA LEU A 8 -8.02 -22.96 -13.39
C LEU A 8 -7.99 -22.47 -11.95
N VAL A 9 -7.46 -21.26 -11.73
CA VAL A 9 -7.63 -20.53 -10.48
C VAL A 9 -9.13 -20.25 -10.33
N PRO A 10 -9.78 -20.64 -9.21
CA PRO A 10 -11.19 -20.35 -9.01
C PRO A 10 -11.40 -18.83 -9.02
N THR A 11 -12.27 -18.38 -9.92
CA THR A 11 -12.72 -17.00 -10.04
C THR A 11 -13.40 -16.56 -8.75
N SER A 12 -12.87 -15.52 -8.08
CA SER A 12 -13.46 -14.97 -6.86
C SER A 12 -14.95 -14.60 -7.08
N PRO A 13 -15.84 -14.88 -6.11
CA PRO A 13 -17.26 -14.49 -6.16
C PRO A 13 -17.50 -12.98 -6.37
N ALA A 14 -16.48 -12.15 -6.14
CA ALA A 14 -16.47 -10.72 -6.43
C ALA A 14 -16.47 -10.38 -7.94
N GLN A 15 -16.48 -11.37 -8.84
CA GLN A 15 -16.50 -11.19 -10.30
C GLN A 15 -17.90 -11.08 -10.91
N ALA A 16 -18.98 -11.02 -10.12
CA ALA A 16 -20.35 -10.94 -10.64
C ALA A 16 -20.61 -9.62 -11.39
N ASN A 17 -20.24 -9.58 -12.67
CA ASN A 17 -20.76 -8.77 -13.78
C ASN A 17 -19.88 -9.16 -14.99
N ASP A 18 -20.50 -9.74 -16.02
CA ASP A 18 -19.89 -10.45 -17.17
C ASP A 18 -18.82 -9.71 -17.99
N ARG A 19 -18.48 -8.46 -17.65
CA ARG A 19 -17.54 -7.66 -18.42
C ARG A 19 -16.17 -7.63 -17.77
N THR A 20 -15.37 -8.65 -18.08
CA THR A 20 -13.93 -8.61 -17.87
C THR A 20 -13.23 -8.06 -19.12
N TYR A 21 -12.13 -7.33 -18.93
CA TYR A 21 -11.32 -6.80 -20.01
C TYR A 21 -9.99 -7.56 -20.09
N PRO A 22 -9.49 -7.89 -21.30
CA PRO A 22 -8.09 -8.24 -21.47
C PRO A 22 -7.21 -7.10 -20.95
N VAL A 23 -6.13 -7.42 -20.25
CA VAL A 23 -5.26 -6.43 -19.59
C VAL A 23 -3.94 -6.32 -20.32
N ARG A 24 -3.48 -5.09 -20.56
CA ARG A 24 -2.10 -4.78 -20.95
C ARG A 24 -1.37 -4.14 -19.77
N SER A 25 -0.06 -4.30 -19.75
CA SER A 25 0.83 -3.66 -18.77
C SER A 25 2.07 -3.10 -19.46
N LEU A 26 2.54 -1.95 -18.97
CA LEU A 26 3.75 -1.27 -19.45
C LEU A 26 4.46 -0.63 -18.25
N ASP A 27 5.78 -0.69 -18.23
CA ASP A 27 6.60 0.12 -17.34
C ASP A 27 6.90 1.46 -17.97
N TYR A 28 7.15 2.46 -17.13
CA TYR A 28 7.67 3.74 -17.54
C TYR A 28 8.68 4.27 -16.52
N THR A 29 9.61 5.09 -17.00
CA THR A 29 10.53 5.83 -16.14
C THR A 29 10.98 7.14 -16.79
N LEU A 30 11.05 8.21 -15.99
CA LEU A 30 11.75 9.46 -16.36
C LEU A 30 13.13 9.56 -15.68
N GLY A 31 13.60 8.49 -15.03
CA GLY A 31 14.88 8.40 -14.36
C GLY A 31 14.79 8.49 -12.83
N ASP A 32 15.89 8.09 -12.18
CA ASP A 32 15.97 7.89 -10.72
C ASP A 32 16.06 9.19 -9.91
N ARG A 33 16.29 10.31 -10.59
CA ARG A 33 16.47 11.65 -9.98
C ARG A 33 15.53 12.70 -10.59
N ALA A 34 14.42 12.24 -11.17
CA ALA A 34 13.54 13.05 -12.00
C ALA A 34 12.64 14.01 -11.19
N PHE A 35 12.60 13.89 -9.87
CA PHE A 35 11.77 14.69 -9.00
C PHE A 35 12.44 14.99 -7.66
N THR A 36 12.06 16.12 -7.07
CA THR A 36 12.43 16.53 -5.71
C THR A 36 11.24 17.22 -5.08
N VAL A 37 11.10 17.12 -3.76
CA VAL A 37 10.04 17.79 -3.00
C VAL A 37 10.66 18.83 -2.08
N ALA A 38 10.20 20.08 -2.17
CA ALA A 38 10.64 21.13 -1.27
C ALA A 38 10.39 20.73 0.19
N GLY A 39 11.44 20.84 1.02
CA GLY A 39 11.41 20.44 2.43
C GLY A 39 11.61 18.95 2.69
N PHE A 40 11.86 18.14 1.66
CA PHE A 40 12.17 16.72 1.79
C PHE A 40 13.62 16.43 1.40
N HIS A 41 14.42 15.99 2.35
CA HIS A 41 15.86 15.84 2.24
C HIS A 41 16.30 14.38 2.31
N THR A 42 17.53 14.10 1.89
CA THR A 42 18.16 12.80 2.14
C THR A 42 18.23 12.54 3.63
N ASP A 43 18.21 11.28 4.05
CA ASP A 43 18.35 10.95 5.46
C ASP A 43 19.73 11.39 6.01
N GLY A 44 19.78 11.73 7.30
CA GLY A 44 20.96 12.21 8.00
C GLY A 44 20.72 13.49 8.82
N PRO A 45 21.41 13.64 9.97
CA PRO A 45 21.29 14.83 10.80
C PRO A 45 21.69 16.07 9.99
N ASP A 46 20.82 17.09 9.99
CA ASP A 46 21.02 18.39 9.32
C ASP A 46 21.22 18.36 7.79
N SER A 47 20.80 17.28 7.10
CA SER A 47 20.88 17.26 5.64
C SER A 47 20.03 18.38 5.03
N SER A 48 20.69 19.26 4.26
CA SER A 48 20.06 20.28 3.42
C SER A 48 19.93 19.85 1.96
N THR A 49 20.34 18.63 1.63
CA THR A 49 20.28 18.10 0.26
C THR A 49 18.90 17.52 0.01
N LEU A 50 18.15 18.08 -0.96
CA LEU A 50 16.86 17.50 -1.35
C LEU A 50 17.04 16.06 -1.84
N ALA A 51 16.20 15.16 -1.34
CA ALA A 51 16.26 13.76 -1.74
C ALA A 51 15.88 13.61 -3.22
N PRO A 52 16.69 12.90 -4.04
CA PRO A 52 16.30 12.55 -5.39
C PRO A 52 15.18 11.51 -5.35
N ILE A 53 14.12 11.73 -6.12
CA ILE A 53 12.98 10.82 -6.23
C ILE A 53 12.81 10.43 -7.70
N GLU A 54 12.57 9.16 -7.94
CA GLU A 54 12.28 8.62 -9.24
C GLU A 54 10.85 8.93 -9.71
N LEU A 55 10.68 9.06 -11.03
CA LEU A 55 9.36 9.04 -11.65
C LEU A 55 9.22 7.76 -12.45
N THR A 56 9.11 6.66 -11.71
CA THR A 56 9.07 5.29 -12.22
C THR A 56 7.77 4.62 -11.79
N GLY A 57 7.18 3.82 -12.65
CA GLY A 57 6.00 3.04 -12.30
C GLY A 57 5.62 2.02 -13.36
N ASN A 58 4.56 1.29 -13.05
CA ASN A 58 3.92 0.35 -13.95
C ASN A 58 2.45 0.73 -14.12
N VAL A 59 1.96 0.70 -15.35
CA VAL A 59 0.54 0.83 -15.65
C VAL A 59 -0.05 -0.52 -16.03
N HIS A 60 -1.21 -0.87 -15.47
CA HIS A 60 -2.10 -1.92 -15.97
C HIS A 60 -3.39 -1.26 -16.48
N TYR A 61 -3.87 -1.64 -17.66
CA TYR A 61 -5.06 -1.00 -18.24
C TYR A 61 -5.87 -1.95 -19.13
N PRO A 62 -7.19 -1.68 -19.30
CA PRO A 62 -8.04 -2.43 -20.22
C PRO A 62 -7.53 -2.28 -21.65
N ALA A 63 -7.22 -3.40 -22.31
CA ALA A 63 -6.72 -3.44 -23.68
C ALA A 63 -7.85 -3.25 -24.72
N ALA A 64 -9.10 -3.33 -24.28
CA ALA A 64 -10.29 -3.16 -25.08
C ALA A 64 -11.31 -2.27 -24.35
N GLY A 65 -12.33 -1.80 -25.08
CA GLY A 65 -13.35 -0.88 -24.56
C GLY A 65 -13.03 0.59 -24.80
N ASN A 66 -14.08 1.41 -24.76
CA ASN A 66 -14.02 2.82 -25.16
C ASN A 66 -13.77 3.77 -23.99
N GLY A 67 -13.81 3.28 -22.75
CA GLY A 67 -13.72 4.14 -21.56
C GLY A 67 -14.85 5.19 -21.50
N PRO A 68 -14.63 6.32 -20.79
CA PRO A 68 -13.44 6.58 -20.00
C PRO A 68 -13.43 5.72 -18.72
N PHE A 69 -12.28 5.12 -18.43
CA PHE A 69 -12.07 4.26 -17.27
C PHE A 69 -11.65 5.10 -16.05
N PRO A 70 -12.10 4.76 -14.83
CA PRO A 70 -11.49 5.30 -13.62
C PRO A 70 -9.98 4.99 -13.56
N LEU A 71 -9.26 5.80 -12.79
CA LEU A 71 -7.84 5.58 -12.49
C LEU A 71 -7.69 5.16 -11.03
N VAL A 72 -6.81 4.22 -10.72
CA VAL A 72 -6.32 3.94 -9.36
C VAL A 72 -4.82 4.16 -9.33
N VAL A 73 -4.32 5.00 -8.42
CA VAL A 73 -2.89 5.14 -8.15
C VAL A 73 -2.54 4.33 -6.91
N LEU A 74 -1.51 3.49 -7.02
CA LEU A 74 -1.03 2.63 -5.96
C LEU A 74 0.37 3.07 -5.51
N SER A 75 0.56 3.31 -4.21
CA SER A 75 1.86 3.60 -3.59
C SER A 75 2.29 2.45 -2.66
N HIS A 76 3.49 1.90 -2.88
CA HIS A 76 4.04 0.88 -1.99
C HIS A 76 4.51 1.48 -0.65
N GLY A 77 4.80 0.63 0.32
CA GLY A 77 5.24 1.03 1.66
C GLY A 77 6.75 1.25 1.81
N TYR A 78 7.21 1.20 3.07
CA TYR A 78 8.61 1.39 3.45
C TYR A 78 9.36 0.07 3.38
N TRP A 79 10.42 0.03 2.58
CA TRP A 79 11.22 -1.16 2.33
C TRP A 79 12.59 -0.73 1.79
N SER A 80 13.57 -1.64 1.85
CA SER A 80 14.87 -1.44 1.20
C SER A 80 14.70 -1.12 -0.29
N THR A 81 15.62 -0.33 -0.82
CA THR A 81 15.52 0.30 -2.14
C THR A 81 16.33 -0.44 -3.19
N CYS A 82 17.40 -1.12 -2.79
CA CYS A 82 18.37 -1.72 -3.70
C CYS A 82 18.50 -3.23 -3.48
N ALA A 83 18.49 -3.99 -4.57
CA ALA A 83 18.57 -5.45 -4.57
C ALA A 83 20.03 -5.94 -4.43
N ASP A 84 20.76 -5.39 -3.47
CA ASP A 84 22.16 -5.73 -3.21
C ASP A 84 22.26 -7.00 -2.36
N ARG A 85 22.26 -8.17 -3.02
CA ARG A 85 22.35 -9.48 -2.35
C ARG A 85 23.61 -9.65 -1.50
N ALA A 86 24.71 -9.00 -1.88
CA ALA A 86 25.95 -9.10 -1.12
C ALA A 86 25.86 -8.31 0.19
N ALA A 87 25.26 -7.11 0.14
CA ALA A 87 24.99 -6.33 1.35
C ALA A 87 23.98 -7.05 2.27
N ASP A 88 22.93 -7.63 1.71
CA ASP A 88 21.92 -8.41 2.46
C ASP A 88 22.55 -9.61 3.19
N ALA A 89 23.37 -10.39 2.49
CA ALA A 89 24.06 -11.53 3.07
C ALA A 89 25.06 -11.11 4.16
N GLU A 90 25.74 -9.98 3.99
CA GLU A 90 26.66 -9.43 4.99
C GLU A 90 25.93 -8.95 6.24
N ALA A 91 24.83 -8.21 6.09
CA ALA A 91 24.00 -7.80 7.22
C ALA A 91 23.50 -9.01 8.02
N ALA A 92 22.94 -10.02 7.32
CA ALA A 92 22.46 -11.25 7.93
C ALA A 92 23.57 -12.09 8.59
N ARG A 93 24.82 -12.00 8.10
CA ARG A 93 25.98 -12.64 8.74
C ARG A 93 26.31 -11.96 10.06
N ILE A 94 26.36 -10.63 10.08
CA ILE A 94 26.72 -9.84 11.27
C ILE A 94 25.64 -9.96 12.35
N GLU A 95 24.36 -9.94 11.97
CA GLU A 95 23.24 -10.19 12.89
C GLU A 95 23.37 -11.53 13.63
N LYS A 96 23.90 -12.57 12.96
CA LYS A 96 24.16 -13.88 13.59
C LYS A 96 25.40 -13.88 14.47
N GLU A 97 26.42 -13.10 14.11
CA GLU A 97 27.67 -13.00 14.87
C GLU A 97 27.49 -12.23 16.18
N SER A 98 26.62 -11.22 16.21
CA SER A 98 26.40 -10.38 17.39
C SER A 98 24.93 -9.96 17.53
N PRO A 99 24.01 -10.90 17.86
CA PRO A 99 22.57 -10.63 17.88
C PRO A 99 22.12 -9.51 18.82
N ALA A 100 22.87 -9.23 19.89
CA ALA A 100 22.54 -8.21 20.87
C ALA A 100 22.97 -6.78 20.47
N ASP A 101 24.00 -6.65 19.63
CA ASP A 101 24.72 -5.38 19.40
C ASP A 101 25.02 -5.10 17.92
N TYR A 102 24.47 -5.90 16.98
CA TYR A 102 24.79 -5.78 15.54
C TYR A 102 24.51 -4.39 14.96
N TYR A 103 23.56 -3.64 15.53
CA TYR A 103 23.19 -2.30 15.10
C TYR A 103 24.29 -1.26 15.35
N ASP A 104 25.24 -1.54 16.24
CA ASP A 104 26.42 -0.71 16.49
C ASP A 104 27.63 -1.12 15.61
N ASP A 105 27.56 -2.24 14.89
CA ASP A 105 28.65 -2.70 14.02
C ASP A 105 28.73 -1.82 12.75
N PRO A 106 29.87 -1.12 12.49
CA PRO A 106 30.02 -0.26 11.33
C PRO A 106 29.90 -1.02 10.00
N ARG A 107 30.19 -2.32 9.95
CA ARG A 107 30.01 -3.16 8.76
C ARG A 107 28.52 -3.38 8.47
N TRP A 108 27.70 -3.56 9.50
CA TRP A 108 26.25 -3.72 9.36
C TRP A 108 25.63 -2.40 8.90
N LEU A 109 26.04 -1.27 9.49
CA LEU A 109 25.63 0.07 9.04
C LEU A 109 26.02 0.33 7.58
N ALA A 110 27.23 -0.07 7.15
CA ALA A 110 27.65 0.05 5.76
C ALA A 110 26.84 -0.85 4.80
N ALA A 111 26.48 -2.06 5.23
CA ALA A 111 25.60 -2.94 4.47
C ALA A 111 24.19 -2.33 4.35
N LEU A 112 23.62 -1.82 5.44
CA LEU A 112 22.32 -1.14 5.42
C LEU A 112 22.33 0.09 4.53
N HIS A 113 23.38 0.92 4.57
CA HIS A 113 23.50 2.06 3.66
C HIS A 113 23.40 1.61 2.19
N ARG A 114 24.05 0.50 1.81
CA ARG A 114 23.97 -0.02 0.43
C ARG A 114 22.57 -0.52 0.05
N LEU A 115 21.83 -1.07 1.00
CA LEU A 115 20.47 -1.58 0.82
C LEU A 115 19.40 -0.47 0.76
N TRP A 116 19.63 0.64 1.45
CA TRP A 116 18.65 1.72 1.65
C TRP A 116 18.99 3.03 0.91
N GLN A 117 20.16 3.14 0.29
CA GLN A 117 20.53 4.31 -0.50
C GLN A 117 19.63 4.51 -1.73
N TRP A 118 19.56 5.74 -2.21
CA TRP A 118 18.99 6.04 -3.52
C TRP A 118 19.76 7.20 -4.19
N PRO A 119 20.04 7.13 -5.50
CA PRO A 119 19.89 5.97 -6.38
C PRO A 119 20.76 4.78 -5.95
N CYS A 120 20.44 3.58 -6.44
CA CYS A 120 21.25 2.40 -6.18
C CYS A 120 22.65 2.54 -6.79
N ALA A 121 23.63 1.84 -6.19
CA ALA A 121 24.99 1.81 -6.70
C ALA A 121 25.03 1.27 -8.15
N PRO A 122 25.99 1.71 -8.99
CA PRO A 122 26.15 1.20 -10.34
C PRO A 122 26.21 -0.34 -10.37
N GLY A 123 25.41 -0.96 -11.22
CA GLY A 123 25.32 -2.42 -11.35
C GLY A 123 24.39 -3.11 -10.33
N VAL A 124 23.85 -2.37 -9.35
CA VAL A 124 22.82 -2.87 -8.42
C VAL A 124 21.45 -2.44 -8.92
N ALA A 125 20.56 -3.42 -9.14
CA ALA A 125 19.19 -3.13 -9.52
C ALA A 125 18.39 -2.53 -8.35
N ALA A 126 17.47 -1.62 -8.66
CA ALA A 126 16.45 -1.19 -7.70
C ALA A 126 15.51 -2.35 -7.35
N LEU A 127 15.09 -2.45 -6.09
CA LEU A 127 14.02 -3.36 -5.68
C LEU A 127 12.70 -2.86 -6.28
N PRO A 128 12.01 -3.67 -7.10
CA PRO A 128 10.82 -3.22 -7.81
C PRO A 128 9.58 -3.32 -6.93
N SER A 129 9.61 -2.71 -5.74
CA SER A 129 8.53 -2.77 -4.74
C SER A 129 7.15 -2.42 -5.31
N TYR A 130 7.08 -1.50 -6.27
CA TYR A 130 5.85 -1.14 -6.98
C TYR A 130 5.25 -2.27 -7.84
N ARG A 131 6.07 -3.22 -8.34
CA ARG A 131 5.62 -4.43 -9.07
C ARG A 131 5.08 -5.53 -8.15
N GLY A 132 5.32 -5.39 -6.84
CA GLY A 132 4.76 -6.24 -5.79
C GLY A 132 3.25 -6.43 -5.82
N TYR A 133 2.55 -5.49 -6.48
CA TYR A 133 1.10 -5.43 -6.57
C TYR A 133 0.56 -5.72 -7.97
N ASP A 134 1.37 -6.27 -8.89
CA ASP A 134 0.94 -6.61 -10.26
C ASP A 134 -0.32 -7.51 -10.27
N TYR A 135 -0.43 -8.43 -9.30
CA TYR A 135 -1.61 -9.27 -9.14
C TYR A 135 -2.89 -8.45 -8.90
N LEU A 136 -2.80 -7.44 -8.04
CA LEU A 136 -3.88 -6.55 -7.69
C LEU A 136 -4.19 -5.57 -8.83
N ALA A 137 -3.16 -4.97 -9.43
CA ALA A 137 -3.29 -4.04 -10.54
C ALA A 137 -3.92 -4.70 -11.77
N ARG A 138 -3.52 -5.93 -12.09
CA ARG A 138 -4.13 -6.74 -13.15
C ARG A 138 -5.59 -7.05 -12.85
N GLN A 139 -5.92 -7.43 -11.61
CA GLN A 139 -7.30 -7.74 -11.25
C GLN A 139 -8.21 -6.52 -11.37
N LEU A 140 -7.78 -5.36 -10.86
CA LEU A 140 -8.50 -4.10 -11.01
C LEU A 140 -8.63 -3.68 -12.48
N ALA A 141 -7.56 -3.82 -13.28
CA ALA A 141 -7.61 -3.50 -14.69
C ALA A 141 -8.57 -4.39 -15.49
N ALA A 142 -8.64 -5.67 -15.14
CA ALA A 142 -9.63 -6.58 -15.73
C ALA A 142 -11.07 -6.16 -15.44
N GLN A 143 -11.33 -5.34 -14.40
CA GLN A 143 -12.64 -4.79 -14.07
C GLN A 143 -12.92 -3.43 -14.74
N GLY A 144 -12.05 -2.94 -15.62
CA GLY A 144 -12.26 -1.68 -16.32
C GLY A 144 -11.71 -0.45 -15.58
N MET A 145 -10.57 -0.59 -14.92
CA MET A 145 -9.85 0.51 -14.28
C MET A 145 -8.43 0.64 -14.87
N VAL A 146 -7.91 1.85 -15.00
CA VAL A 146 -6.47 2.02 -15.25
C VAL A 146 -5.78 2.05 -13.89
N VAL A 147 -4.75 1.23 -13.68
CA VAL A 147 -4.02 1.18 -12.42
C VAL A 147 -2.58 1.59 -12.66
N VAL A 148 -2.12 2.60 -11.92
CA VAL A 148 -0.75 3.09 -11.97
C VAL A 148 -0.10 2.80 -10.62
N SER A 149 0.79 1.80 -10.59
CA SER A 149 1.61 1.49 -9.41
C SER A 149 2.93 2.25 -9.50
N ILE A 150 3.23 3.11 -8.51
CA ILE A 150 4.37 4.01 -8.54
C ILE A 150 5.47 3.54 -7.59
N SER A 151 6.72 3.71 -8.01
CA SER A 151 7.89 3.51 -7.17
C SER A 151 8.08 4.70 -6.23
N ALA A 152 8.53 4.44 -5.01
CA ALA A 152 8.78 5.41 -3.95
C ALA A 152 10.07 5.06 -3.17
N ASN A 153 11.05 4.45 -3.85
CA ASN A 153 12.33 4.05 -3.28
C ASN A 153 13.17 5.29 -2.91
N GLY A 154 13.19 6.33 -3.73
CA GLY A 154 13.88 7.58 -3.39
C GLY A 154 13.31 8.27 -2.15
N ILE A 155 12.04 8.05 -1.82
CA ILE A 155 11.46 8.51 -0.55
C ILE A 155 11.88 7.61 0.61
N ASN A 156 11.99 6.28 0.41
CA ASN A 156 12.47 5.38 1.45
C ASN A 156 13.93 5.64 1.86
N ALA A 157 14.72 6.24 0.98
CA ALA A 157 16.11 6.65 1.25
C ALA A 157 16.25 8.07 1.85
N GLY A 158 15.13 8.77 2.04
CA GLY A 158 15.10 10.13 2.58
C GLY A 158 14.62 10.19 4.03
N GLN A 159 14.21 11.39 4.46
CA GLN A 159 13.59 11.60 5.77
C GLN A 159 12.38 10.68 6.00
N ILE A 160 12.11 10.37 7.26
CA ILE A 160 10.90 9.66 7.70
C ILE A 160 9.92 10.64 8.36
N GLY A 161 8.68 10.21 8.59
CA GLY A 161 7.67 11.03 9.26
C GLY A 161 6.79 11.82 8.30
N THR A 162 6.30 12.98 8.73
CA THR A 162 5.34 13.80 7.97
C THR A 162 5.96 14.37 6.70
N GLU A 163 7.27 14.61 6.69
CA GLU A 163 8.06 14.98 5.52
C GLU A 163 7.94 13.92 4.43
N ALA A 164 8.06 12.64 4.80
CA ALA A 164 7.90 11.51 3.89
C ALA A 164 6.45 11.34 3.40
N ASP A 165 5.48 11.55 4.28
CA ASP A 165 4.06 11.47 3.93
C ASP A 165 3.69 12.55 2.89
N ASN A 166 4.14 13.78 3.12
CA ASN A 166 4.00 14.89 2.19
C ASN A 166 4.73 14.63 0.86
N ALA A 167 5.96 14.09 0.92
CA ALA A 167 6.72 13.72 -0.28
C ALA A 167 5.99 12.65 -1.11
N ARG A 168 5.42 11.63 -0.46
CA ARG A 168 4.62 10.58 -1.13
C ARG A 168 3.34 11.16 -1.74
N ALA A 169 2.64 12.04 -1.03
CA ALA A 169 1.46 12.70 -1.55
C ALA A 169 1.77 13.57 -2.78
N LYS A 170 2.88 14.32 -2.75
CA LYS A 170 3.36 15.11 -3.90
C LYS A 170 3.81 14.22 -5.06
N LEU A 171 4.42 13.07 -4.78
CA LEU A 171 4.75 12.09 -5.81
C LEU A 171 3.49 11.54 -6.49
N ILE A 172 2.46 11.15 -5.72
CA ILE A 172 1.15 10.75 -6.25
C ILE A 172 0.58 11.84 -7.17
N ASN A 173 0.58 13.10 -6.72
CA ASN A 173 0.12 14.23 -7.53
C ASN A 173 0.97 14.46 -8.79
N LYS A 174 2.28 14.27 -8.72
CA LYS A 174 3.17 14.38 -9.88
C LYS A 174 2.86 13.32 -10.92
N HIS A 175 2.65 12.06 -10.52
CA HIS A 175 2.23 11.01 -11.43
C HIS A 175 0.84 11.29 -12.02
N LEU A 176 -0.13 11.71 -11.19
CA LEU A 176 -1.46 12.10 -11.68
C LEU A 176 -1.40 13.22 -12.73
N ALA A 177 -0.54 14.23 -12.55
CA ALA A 177 -0.34 15.29 -13.53
C ALA A 177 0.24 14.76 -14.85
N LEU A 178 1.27 13.92 -14.79
CA LEU A 178 1.88 13.28 -15.97
C LEU A 178 0.87 12.44 -16.75
N TRP A 179 0.08 11.62 -16.05
CA TRP A 179 -0.96 10.79 -16.64
C TRP A 179 -2.11 11.63 -17.21
N THR A 180 -2.49 12.72 -16.54
CA THR A 180 -3.51 13.65 -17.03
C THR A 180 -3.08 14.33 -18.33
N GLU A 181 -1.83 14.79 -18.41
CA GLU A 181 -1.28 15.40 -19.62
C GLU A 181 -1.26 14.40 -20.79
N LEU A 182 -0.75 13.19 -20.53
CA LEU A 182 -0.68 12.11 -21.53
C LEU A 182 -2.07 11.73 -22.03
N ALA A 183 -3.02 11.47 -21.12
CA ALA A 183 -4.37 11.03 -21.48
C ALA A 183 -5.25 12.14 -22.05
N ARG A 184 -4.92 13.42 -21.88
CA ARG A 184 -5.65 14.53 -22.55
C ARG A 184 -5.08 14.84 -23.93
N THR A 185 -3.76 14.82 -24.07
CA THR A 185 -3.09 15.37 -25.26
C THR A 185 -2.50 14.30 -26.17
N GLY A 186 -2.12 13.14 -25.63
CA GLY A 186 -1.26 12.15 -26.27
C GLY A 186 0.23 12.54 -26.27
N ARG A 187 0.59 13.60 -25.54
CA ARG A 187 1.94 14.18 -25.42
C ARG A 187 2.30 14.39 -23.95
N GLY A 188 3.41 15.09 -23.69
CA GLY A 188 3.88 15.40 -22.33
C GLY A 188 5.11 14.58 -21.96
N ALA A 189 5.66 14.82 -20.78
CA ALA A 189 6.94 14.22 -20.36
C ALA A 189 6.91 12.69 -20.31
N LEU A 190 5.74 12.07 -20.14
CA LEU A 190 5.60 10.62 -20.11
C LEU A 190 5.57 9.96 -21.50
N ALA A 191 5.28 10.72 -22.55
CA ALA A 191 5.22 10.18 -23.91
C ALA A 191 6.61 9.71 -24.38
N GLY A 192 6.70 8.48 -24.88
CA GLY A 192 7.97 7.89 -25.32
C GLY A 192 8.84 7.28 -24.21
N HIS A 193 8.43 7.37 -22.94
CA HIS A 193 9.19 6.87 -21.79
C HIS A 193 8.69 5.51 -21.26
N PHE A 194 8.02 4.73 -22.11
CA PHE A 194 7.52 3.40 -21.79
C PHE A 194 8.47 2.32 -22.32
N ASN A 195 8.49 1.14 -21.70
CA ASN A 195 9.21 -0.04 -22.20
C ASN A 195 8.52 -0.72 -23.41
N GLY A 196 7.86 0.07 -24.24
CA GLY A 196 7.09 -0.31 -25.41
C GLY A 196 6.45 0.92 -26.06
N PRO A 197 5.60 0.74 -27.08
CA PRO A 197 4.86 1.85 -27.66
C PRO A 197 4.04 2.59 -26.61
N THR A 198 3.99 3.92 -26.70
CA THR A 198 3.15 4.74 -25.81
C THR A 198 1.69 4.28 -25.92
N PRO A 199 1.01 4.00 -24.79
CA PRO A 199 -0.36 3.51 -24.83
C PRO A 199 -1.32 4.61 -25.32
N ASP A 200 -2.19 4.27 -26.28
CA ASP A 200 -3.27 5.17 -26.72
C ASP A 200 -4.38 5.22 -25.66
N LEU A 201 -4.20 6.09 -24.67
CA LEU A 201 -5.15 6.36 -23.59
C LEU A 201 -5.81 7.74 -23.72
N LYS A 202 -5.68 8.38 -24.89
CA LYS A 202 -6.23 9.72 -25.11
C LYS A 202 -7.75 9.71 -25.00
N GLY A 203 -8.30 10.49 -24.07
CA GLY A 203 -9.73 10.52 -23.78
C GLY A 203 -10.28 9.26 -23.12
N ARG A 204 -9.43 8.29 -22.76
CA ARG A 204 -9.87 6.99 -22.19
C ARG A 204 -9.82 6.92 -20.67
N ILE A 205 -9.40 7.98 -19.98
CA ILE A 205 -9.30 8.03 -18.51
C ILE A 205 -10.17 9.15 -17.95
N ASP A 206 -10.97 8.82 -16.94
CA ASP A 206 -11.79 9.77 -16.18
C ASP A 206 -11.12 10.09 -14.84
N PHE A 207 -10.33 11.17 -14.82
CA PHE A 207 -9.64 11.64 -13.60
C PHE A 207 -10.60 12.17 -12.52
N SER A 208 -11.87 12.40 -12.84
CA SER A 208 -12.88 12.74 -11.83
C SER A 208 -13.31 11.52 -11.00
N ARG A 209 -12.90 10.31 -11.41
CA ARG A 209 -13.06 9.04 -10.68
C ARG A 209 -11.69 8.45 -10.38
N THR A 210 -10.90 9.15 -9.57
CA THR A 210 -9.56 8.68 -9.16
C THR A 210 -9.64 7.98 -7.81
N GLY A 211 -9.20 6.71 -7.75
CA GLY A 211 -8.92 6.00 -6.52
C GLY A 211 -7.45 6.14 -6.10
N THR A 212 -7.19 6.13 -4.81
CA THR A 212 -5.83 6.07 -4.26
C THR A 212 -5.72 4.90 -3.29
N LEU A 213 -4.73 4.03 -3.50
CA LEU A 213 -4.43 2.90 -2.65
C LEU A 213 -2.98 2.99 -2.18
N GLY A 214 -2.73 2.69 -0.91
CA GLY A 214 -1.36 2.61 -0.44
C GLY A 214 -1.16 1.53 0.61
N HIS A 215 0.01 0.89 0.59
CA HIS A 215 0.40 -0.13 1.56
C HIS A 215 1.29 0.45 2.67
N SER A 216 1.10 0.12 3.95
CA SER A 216 2.02 0.51 5.03
C SER A 216 2.20 2.04 5.11
N ARG A 217 3.42 2.57 5.03
CA ARG A 217 3.66 4.03 4.90
C ARG A 217 3.02 4.64 3.64
N GLY A 218 2.86 3.88 2.57
CA GLY A 218 2.06 4.27 1.40
C GLY A 218 0.57 4.44 1.77
N GLY A 219 0.05 3.60 2.68
CA GLY A 219 -1.31 3.68 3.20
C GLY A 219 -1.55 4.96 4.02
N ARG A 220 -0.57 5.29 4.87
CA ARG A 220 -0.53 6.58 5.58
C ARG A 220 -0.48 7.77 4.60
N ALA A 221 0.34 7.67 3.56
CA ALA A 221 0.45 8.72 2.55
C ALA A 221 -0.82 8.93 1.71
N VAL A 222 -1.60 7.88 1.41
CA VAL A 222 -2.88 8.09 0.69
C VAL A 222 -3.96 8.71 1.59
N ALA A 223 -3.90 8.48 2.90
CA ALA A 223 -4.74 9.21 3.85
C ALA A 223 -4.33 10.70 3.91
N TRP A 224 -3.03 11.00 3.95
CA TRP A 224 -2.50 12.36 3.83
C TRP A 224 -2.96 13.02 2.52
N HIS A 225 -2.68 12.38 1.38
CA HIS A 225 -3.00 12.86 0.04
C HIS A 225 -4.50 13.21 -0.13
N ALA A 226 -5.37 12.38 0.44
CA ALA A 226 -6.81 12.54 0.31
C ALA A 226 -7.46 13.39 1.42
N ALA A 227 -6.72 13.81 2.44
CA ALA A 227 -7.28 14.63 3.50
C ALA A 227 -7.71 16.01 2.96
N ASP A 228 -8.79 16.56 3.51
CA ASP A 228 -9.47 17.71 2.89
C ASP A 228 -8.60 18.97 2.85
N VAL A 229 -7.64 19.09 3.78
CA VAL A 229 -6.69 20.20 3.85
C VAL A 229 -5.68 20.20 2.69
N HIS A 230 -5.46 19.05 2.04
CA HIS A 230 -4.54 18.90 0.91
C HIS A 230 -5.24 18.95 -0.45
N ARG A 231 -6.56 19.19 -0.47
CA ARG A 231 -7.37 19.18 -1.71
C ARG A 231 -6.88 20.18 -2.77
N ALA A 232 -6.31 21.30 -2.35
CA ALA A 232 -5.78 22.33 -3.26
C ALA A 232 -4.52 21.85 -4.02
N ASP A 233 -3.83 20.82 -3.52
CA ASP A 233 -2.62 20.27 -4.16
C ASP A 233 -2.94 19.30 -5.32
N LEU A 234 -4.21 18.90 -5.48
CA LEU A 234 -4.62 17.96 -6.53
C LEU A 234 -4.46 18.59 -7.94
N PRO A 235 -3.95 17.84 -8.94
CA PRO A 235 -3.87 18.32 -10.30
C PRO A 235 -5.25 18.71 -10.89
N ALA A 236 -5.25 19.66 -11.82
CA ALA A 236 -6.48 20.18 -12.42
C ALA A 236 -7.36 19.08 -13.07
N GLY A 237 -8.59 18.96 -12.57
CA GLY A 237 -9.58 17.98 -13.03
C GLY A 237 -9.45 16.59 -12.42
N VAL A 238 -8.53 16.39 -11.47
CA VAL A 238 -8.48 15.20 -10.62
C VAL A 238 -9.46 15.36 -9.47
N ARG A 239 -10.23 14.30 -9.18
CA ARG A 239 -11.02 14.18 -7.96
C ARG A 239 -10.82 12.79 -7.35
N VAL A 240 -10.36 12.77 -6.11
CA VAL A 240 -10.29 11.54 -5.32
C VAL A 240 -11.72 11.08 -5.00
N ALA A 241 -12.06 9.87 -5.44
CA ALA A 241 -13.39 9.27 -5.36
C ALA A 241 -13.42 7.97 -4.54
N GLY A 242 -12.26 7.47 -4.11
CA GLY A 242 -12.13 6.36 -3.18
C GLY A 242 -10.70 6.26 -2.64
N VAL A 243 -10.57 6.03 -1.34
CA VAL A 243 -9.28 5.95 -0.65
C VAL A 243 -9.18 4.61 0.05
N LEU A 244 -8.08 3.88 -0.13
CA LEU A 244 -7.84 2.60 0.53
C LEU A 244 -6.48 2.59 1.22
N ALA A 245 -6.52 2.58 2.55
CA ALA A 245 -5.38 2.41 3.43
C ALA A 245 -5.18 0.90 3.69
N LEU A 246 -4.22 0.29 2.98
CA LEU A 246 -3.93 -1.14 3.05
C LEU A 246 -2.83 -1.38 4.07
N ALA A 247 -3.12 -2.07 5.18
CA ALA A 247 -2.16 -2.36 6.26
C ALA A 247 -1.35 -1.11 6.64
N ALA A 248 -2.04 0.02 6.80
CA ALA A 248 -1.39 1.32 6.82
C ALA A 248 -0.65 1.55 8.14
N ALA A 249 0.54 2.15 8.06
CA ALA A 249 1.25 2.62 9.26
C ALA A 249 0.36 3.59 10.04
N GLY A 250 0.43 3.56 11.37
CA GLY A 250 -0.38 4.42 12.24
C GLY A 250 -0.17 5.92 11.97
N SER A 251 -1.20 6.70 12.26
CA SER A 251 -1.16 8.17 12.09
C SER A 251 -0.38 8.88 13.21
N GLY A 252 0.23 8.11 14.12
CA GLY A 252 0.97 8.62 15.27
C GLY A 252 0.07 9.39 16.22
N THR A 253 0.53 10.54 16.69
CA THR A 253 -0.19 11.41 17.61
C THR A 253 -1.38 12.15 16.99
N ALA A 254 -1.67 11.96 15.70
CA ALA A 254 -2.80 12.60 15.02
C ALA A 254 -4.16 12.18 15.60
N THR A 255 -4.27 10.99 16.20
CA THR A 255 -5.49 10.53 16.87
C THR A 255 -5.65 11.05 18.30
N ASN A 256 -4.62 11.67 18.88
CA ASN A 256 -4.70 12.20 20.24
C ASN A 256 -5.79 13.29 20.33
N PRO A 257 -6.57 13.34 21.43
CA PRO A 257 -7.58 14.38 21.62
C PRO A 257 -6.98 15.79 21.45
N GLY A 258 -7.57 16.59 20.56
CA GLY A 258 -7.13 17.96 20.29
C GLY A 258 -5.88 18.09 19.42
N SER A 259 -5.33 16.99 18.89
CA SER A 259 -4.14 17.03 18.05
C SER A 259 -4.34 17.93 16.82
N PRO A 260 -3.43 18.90 16.56
CA PRO A 260 -3.50 19.73 15.37
C PRO A 260 -3.30 18.91 14.07
N ASP A 261 -2.66 17.75 14.17
CA ASP A 261 -2.30 16.88 13.04
C ASP A 261 -3.47 16.01 12.56
N ALA A 262 -4.55 15.91 13.34
CA ALA A 262 -5.74 15.12 12.98
C ALA A 262 -6.27 15.45 11.58
N LYS A 263 -6.22 16.72 11.21
CA LYS A 263 -6.70 17.25 9.91
C LYS A 263 -5.76 16.92 8.75
N LEU A 264 -4.49 16.59 8.99
CA LEU A 264 -3.54 16.17 7.95
C LEU A 264 -3.86 14.79 7.38
N TYR A 265 -4.58 13.94 8.11
CA TYR A 265 -4.95 12.58 7.67
C TYR A 265 -6.45 12.34 7.57
N ARG A 266 -7.28 13.35 7.89
CA ARG A 266 -8.74 13.22 7.91
C ARG A 266 -9.33 13.31 6.51
N VAL A 267 -9.81 12.17 6.02
CA VAL A 267 -10.54 12.05 4.74
C VAL A 267 -12.05 12.17 4.98
N THR A 268 -12.69 13.25 4.51
CA THR A 268 -14.17 13.38 4.59
C THR A 268 -14.85 13.53 3.23
N SER A 269 -14.08 13.84 2.18
CA SER A 269 -14.61 14.11 0.85
C SER A 269 -14.82 12.87 -0.04
N ALA A 270 -14.26 11.72 0.34
CA ALA A 270 -14.38 10.45 -0.40
C ALA A 270 -14.68 9.26 0.53
N PRO A 271 -15.28 8.16 0.01
CA PRO A 271 -15.30 6.87 0.69
C PRO A 271 -13.90 6.41 1.09
N LEU A 272 -13.75 5.92 2.32
CA LEU A 272 -12.49 5.45 2.88
C LEU A 272 -12.63 3.97 3.24
N ALA A 273 -11.69 3.14 2.82
CA ALA A 273 -11.53 1.76 3.29
C ALA A 273 -10.20 1.62 4.04
N VAL A 274 -10.24 0.91 5.16
CA VAL A 274 -9.08 0.54 5.97
C VAL A 274 -9.03 -0.99 6.03
N TRP A 275 -7.92 -1.57 5.58
CA TRP A 275 -7.64 -2.99 5.69
C TRP A 275 -6.55 -3.18 6.73
N VAL A 276 -6.76 -4.07 7.69
CA VAL A 276 -5.78 -4.41 8.72
C VAL A 276 -5.60 -5.93 8.79
N GLY A 277 -4.35 -6.38 8.97
CA GLY A 277 -4.03 -7.79 9.12
C GLY A 277 -3.99 -8.17 10.60
N GLY A 278 -4.50 -9.36 10.96
CA GLY A 278 -4.50 -9.85 12.34
C GLY A 278 -3.17 -10.47 12.80
N CYS A 279 -2.24 -10.76 11.89
CA CYS A 279 -0.83 -11.04 12.21
C CYS A 279 0.08 -9.84 11.91
N ASP A 280 -0.51 -8.73 11.49
CA ASP A 280 0.09 -7.40 11.49
C ASP A 280 -0.34 -6.73 12.80
N SER A 281 0.44 -5.78 13.30
CA SER A 281 0.24 -5.00 14.53
C SER A 281 -1.08 -4.17 14.61
N GLU A 282 -2.08 -4.52 13.80
CA GLU A 282 -3.43 -3.91 13.69
C GLU A 282 -3.41 -2.38 13.47
N GLN A 283 -2.37 -1.87 12.81
CA GLN A 283 -2.25 -0.45 12.53
C GLN A 283 -3.17 0.01 11.39
N GLY A 284 -3.71 1.23 11.51
CA GLY A 284 -4.46 1.91 10.44
C GLY A 284 -5.92 2.22 10.74
N LEU A 285 -6.55 1.58 11.74
CA LEU A 285 -7.92 1.94 12.18
C LEU A 285 -8.07 3.40 12.60
N ASP A 286 -6.97 4.03 12.97
CA ASP A 286 -6.85 5.45 13.23
C ASP A 286 -7.46 6.33 12.13
N TYR A 287 -7.29 5.96 10.85
CA TYR A 287 -7.85 6.74 9.74
C TYR A 287 -9.38 6.68 9.72
N ALA A 288 -9.97 5.53 10.07
CA ALA A 288 -11.41 5.42 10.27
C ALA A 288 -11.86 6.29 11.45
N LYS A 289 -11.15 6.22 12.60
CA LYS A 289 -11.44 7.06 13.79
C LYS A 289 -11.39 8.56 13.47
N LEU A 290 -10.40 9.00 12.68
CA LEU A 290 -10.25 10.40 12.26
C LEU A 290 -11.39 10.88 11.36
N ALA A 291 -11.95 10.00 10.53
CA ALA A 291 -13.01 10.32 9.58
C ALA A 291 -14.42 10.28 10.20
N ILE A 292 -14.69 9.30 11.08
CA ILE A 292 -16.00 9.09 11.71
C ILE A 292 -16.43 10.34 12.49
N GLY A 293 -17.70 10.70 12.34
CA GLY A 293 -18.27 11.91 12.95
C GLY A 293 -17.97 13.22 12.20
N HIS A 294 -17.07 13.20 11.21
CA HIS A 294 -16.73 14.33 10.35
C HIS A 294 -17.13 14.12 8.87
N THR A 295 -17.27 12.87 8.43
CA THR A 295 -17.60 12.52 7.05
C THR A 295 -19.09 12.24 6.85
N SER A 296 -19.56 12.45 5.61
CA SER A 296 -20.86 11.95 5.12
C SER A 296 -20.71 10.78 4.13
N LYS A 297 -19.46 10.41 3.84
CA LYS A 297 -19.11 9.29 2.95
C LYS A 297 -18.99 8.00 3.77
N PRO A 298 -19.30 6.84 3.17
CA PRO A 298 -19.14 5.57 3.88
C PRO A 298 -17.67 5.33 4.23
N VAL A 299 -17.44 4.80 5.43
CA VAL A 299 -16.14 4.29 5.88
C VAL A 299 -16.25 2.77 5.99
N TYR A 300 -15.25 2.06 5.51
CA TYR A 300 -15.18 0.61 5.53
C TYR A 300 -13.96 0.18 6.35
N THR A 301 -14.12 -0.82 7.20
CA THR A 301 -13.00 -1.42 7.94
C THR A 301 -13.03 -2.93 7.74
N TRP A 302 -11.87 -3.53 7.46
CA TRP A 302 -11.74 -4.97 7.30
C TRP A 302 -10.58 -5.48 8.14
N HIS A 303 -10.87 -6.31 9.13
CA HIS A 303 -9.86 -7.04 9.87
C HIS A 303 -9.72 -8.44 9.29
N VAL A 304 -8.56 -8.76 8.73
CA VAL A 304 -8.30 -10.05 8.10
C VAL A 304 -7.49 -10.92 9.03
N ARG A 305 -8.14 -11.93 9.62
CA ARG A 305 -7.46 -12.84 10.55
C ARG A 305 -6.36 -13.62 9.84
N GLY A 306 -5.23 -13.77 10.54
CA GLY A 306 -4.07 -14.48 10.01
C GLY A 306 -3.23 -13.69 9.00
N ALA A 307 -3.65 -12.49 8.59
CA ALA A 307 -2.93 -11.77 7.56
C ALA A 307 -1.71 -11.03 8.11
N ASN A 308 -0.58 -11.25 7.45
CA ASN A 308 0.75 -10.73 7.70
C ASN A 308 0.97 -9.38 6.98
N HIS A 309 2.00 -8.60 7.31
CA HIS A 309 2.21 -7.28 6.69
C HIS A 309 2.90 -7.38 5.30
N ASN A 310 3.99 -8.15 5.17
CA ASN A 310 4.74 -8.27 3.91
C ASN A 310 4.07 -9.10 2.82
N PHE A 311 3.19 -10.03 3.17
CA PHE A 311 2.56 -10.96 2.21
C PHE A 311 1.67 -10.25 1.16
N LEU A 312 1.32 -8.98 1.40
CA LEU A 312 0.63 -8.11 0.44
C LEU A 312 1.51 -7.70 -0.74
N ASN A 313 2.83 -7.76 -0.62
CA ASN A 313 3.77 -7.39 -1.68
C ASN A 313 4.59 -8.61 -2.13
N THR A 314 4.44 -9.00 -3.39
CA THR A 314 5.14 -10.19 -3.92
C THR A 314 6.66 -10.04 -3.99
N GLN A 315 7.23 -8.85 -3.84
CA GLN A 315 8.68 -8.65 -3.74
C GLN A 315 9.19 -8.76 -2.30
N TRP A 316 8.33 -8.58 -1.30
CA TRP A 316 8.73 -8.62 0.12
C TRP A 316 8.42 -9.97 0.76
N SER A 317 7.57 -10.76 0.11
CA SER A 317 7.23 -12.10 0.58
C SER A 317 8.38 -13.10 0.33
N PRO A 318 8.62 -14.07 1.23
CA PRO A 318 9.70 -15.06 1.12
C PRO A 318 9.78 -15.80 -0.23
N GLY A 319 8.62 -16.16 -0.80
CA GLY A 319 8.54 -16.89 -2.07
C GLY A 319 9.16 -16.16 -3.26
N SER A 320 9.46 -14.87 -3.12
CA SER A 320 10.12 -14.06 -4.14
C SER A 320 11.63 -14.31 -4.25
N GLY A 321 12.27 -14.76 -3.17
CA GLY A 321 13.73 -14.83 -3.07
C GLY A 321 14.45 -13.48 -3.26
N GLN A 322 13.75 -12.36 -3.08
CA GLN A 322 14.32 -11.01 -3.17
C GLN A 322 15.10 -10.64 -1.90
N VAL A 323 15.92 -9.59 -2.02
CA VAL A 323 16.67 -9.00 -0.92
C VAL A 323 15.72 -8.50 0.17
N GLY A 324 16.03 -8.82 1.42
CA GLY A 324 15.22 -8.49 2.59
C GLY A 324 13.87 -9.22 2.67
N ALA A 325 13.49 -10.05 1.68
CA ALA A 325 12.20 -10.71 1.66
C ALA A 325 12.03 -11.63 2.88
N VAL A 326 10.98 -11.37 3.67
CA VAL A 326 10.81 -12.02 4.96
C VAL A 326 9.34 -12.16 5.32
N ASP A 327 9.07 -13.26 6.02
CA ASP A 327 7.83 -13.50 6.73
C ASP A 327 7.87 -12.69 8.03
N ASP A 328 7.43 -11.43 7.97
CA ASP A 328 7.42 -10.49 9.11
C ASP A 328 6.24 -10.75 10.07
N GLN A 329 5.91 -12.02 10.22
CA GLN A 329 4.91 -12.49 11.16
C GLN A 329 5.13 -11.86 12.55
N GLY A 330 4.07 -11.31 13.14
CA GLY A 330 4.06 -11.00 14.57
C GLY A 330 4.33 -12.25 15.41
N PHE A 331 4.87 -12.08 16.62
CA PHE A 331 5.16 -13.17 17.57
C PHE A 331 4.04 -14.22 17.62
N GLY A 332 4.37 -15.49 17.83
CA GLY A 332 3.36 -16.54 17.97
C GLY A 332 3.89 -17.81 18.64
N PRO A 333 2.99 -18.69 19.12
CA PRO A 333 3.38 -19.86 19.90
C PRO A 333 4.14 -20.92 19.10
N ALA A 334 4.01 -20.93 17.77
CA ALA A 334 4.64 -21.91 16.89
C ALA A 334 4.73 -21.39 15.44
N PRO A 335 5.61 -21.96 14.60
CA PRO A 335 5.66 -21.65 13.16
C PRO A 335 4.29 -21.77 12.50
N GLY A 336 3.90 -20.76 11.73
CA GLY A 336 2.60 -20.71 11.03
C GLY A 336 1.43 -20.17 11.87
N TRP A 337 1.67 -19.76 13.12
CA TRP A 337 0.66 -19.18 14.02
C TRP A 337 1.16 -17.85 14.56
N CYS A 338 0.32 -16.81 14.57
CA CYS A 338 0.60 -15.55 15.25
C CYS A 338 -0.32 -15.40 16.46
N GLY A 339 0.09 -14.60 17.43
CA GLY A 339 -0.71 -14.26 18.61
C GLY A 339 -0.07 -13.10 19.37
N THR A 340 -0.81 -12.56 20.34
CA THR A 340 -0.31 -11.48 21.19
C THR A 340 0.29 -12.10 22.45
N PRO A 341 1.59 -11.89 22.75
CA PRO A 341 2.17 -12.32 24.01
C PRO A 341 1.50 -11.54 25.15
N THR A 342 1.09 -12.26 26.19
CA THR A 342 0.49 -11.71 27.39
C THR A 342 1.27 -12.22 28.60
N PHE A 343 1.49 -11.34 29.56
CA PHE A 343 2.06 -11.68 30.86
C PHE A 343 1.05 -11.25 31.93
N PRO A 344 -0.02 -12.06 32.15
CA PRO A 344 -1.01 -11.71 33.15
C PRO A 344 -0.33 -11.49 34.50
N ASP A 345 -0.63 -10.37 35.15
CA ASP A 345 -0.18 -10.04 36.50
C ASP A 345 1.34 -9.87 36.69
N TRP A 346 2.13 -9.73 35.62
CA TRP A 346 3.56 -9.41 35.70
C TRP A 346 3.84 -7.95 35.37
N ASP A 347 4.51 -7.27 36.31
CA ASP A 347 5.02 -5.91 36.15
C ASP A 347 6.52 -5.96 35.83
N PRO A 348 6.97 -5.46 34.67
CA PRO A 348 8.39 -5.46 34.30
C PRO A 348 9.26 -4.66 35.27
N ASP A 349 8.69 -3.70 36.01
CA ASP A 349 9.39 -2.90 37.01
C ASP A 349 9.38 -3.55 38.42
N SER A 350 8.70 -4.68 38.60
CA SER A 350 8.60 -5.37 39.89
C SER A 350 9.91 -6.00 40.37
N GLY A 351 10.92 -6.11 39.51
CA GLY A 351 12.17 -6.82 39.79
C GLY A 351 12.00 -8.35 39.90
N THR A 352 10.81 -8.89 39.63
CA THR A 352 10.57 -10.33 39.55
C THR A 352 10.92 -10.86 38.15
N PRO A 353 11.49 -12.08 38.03
CA PRO A 353 11.81 -12.66 36.73
C PRO A 353 10.58 -12.73 35.82
N GLU A 354 10.76 -12.44 34.54
CA GLU A 354 9.71 -12.54 33.52
C GLU A 354 9.12 -13.96 33.48
N PRO A 355 7.79 -14.13 33.66
CA PRO A 355 7.16 -15.43 33.60
C PRO A 355 7.09 -15.95 32.16
N PRO A 356 6.79 -17.24 31.96
CA PRO A 356 6.55 -17.77 30.62
C PRO A 356 5.45 -16.99 29.89
N ILE A 357 5.65 -16.73 28.60
CA ILE A 357 4.68 -16.05 27.74
C ILE A 357 3.38 -16.87 27.66
N GLU A 358 2.27 -16.23 28.01
CA GLU A 358 0.95 -16.70 27.60
C GLU A 358 0.56 -16.07 26.25
N TRP A 359 -0.30 -16.74 25.48
CA TRP A 359 -0.70 -16.26 24.16
C TRP A 359 -2.19 -16.00 24.10
N SER A 360 -2.56 -14.79 23.67
CA SER A 360 -3.94 -14.42 23.35
C SER A 360 -4.10 -14.20 21.84
N HIS A 361 -5.34 -14.23 21.36
CA HIS A 361 -5.68 -13.96 19.95
C HIS A 361 -4.91 -14.85 18.94
N VAL A 362 -4.57 -16.07 19.35
CA VAL A 362 -3.81 -17.00 18.50
C VAL A 362 -4.61 -17.35 17.25
N THR A 363 -4.02 -17.14 16.09
CA THR A 363 -4.66 -17.43 14.81
C THR A 363 -3.67 -18.03 13.81
N ARG A 364 -4.20 -18.87 12.91
CA ARG A 364 -3.42 -19.45 11.83
C ARG A 364 -3.03 -18.33 10.88
N LYS A 365 -1.74 -18.23 10.59
CA LYS A 365 -1.25 -17.32 9.57
C LYS A 365 -1.74 -17.75 8.19
N LEU A 366 -2.16 -16.78 7.39
CA LEU A 366 -2.47 -16.99 5.99
C LEU A 366 -1.18 -17.24 5.22
N THR A 367 -1.23 -18.17 4.27
CA THR A 367 -0.18 -18.26 3.26
C THR A 367 -0.16 -16.99 2.42
N GLU A 368 0.98 -16.73 1.76
CA GLU A 368 1.10 -15.59 0.86
C GLU A 368 -0.01 -15.56 -0.21
N THR A 369 -0.39 -16.73 -0.74
CA THR A 369 -1.45 -16.86 -1.75
C THR A 369 -2.82 -16.56 -1.19
N GLU A 370 -3.18 -17.14 -0.04
CA GLU A 370 -4.47 -16.91 0.62
C GLU A 370 -4.67 -15.42 0.94
N GLN A 371 -3.64 -14.76 1.47
CA GLN A 371 -3.72 -13.34 1.80
C GLN A 371 -3.86 -12.45 0.57
N ARG A 372 -3.12 -12.74 -0.51
CA ARG A 372 -3.27 -12.02 -1.78
C ARG A 372 -4.65 -12.22 -2.40
N GLN A 373 -5.25 -13.40 -2.27
CA GLN A 373 -6.64 -13.63 -2.69
C GLN A 373 -7.63 -12.75 -1.92
N VAL A 374 -7.50 -12.68 -0.59
CA VAL A 374 -8.39 -11.88 0.26
C VAL A 374 -8.23 -10.39 -0.06
N SER A 375 -7.00 -9.87 -0.06
CA SER A 375 -6.72 -8.47 -0.36
C SER A 375 -7.20 -8.08 -1.76
N ALA A 376 -6.90 -8.88 -2.80
CA ALA A 376 -7.37 -8.61 -4.15
C ALA A 376 -8.90 -8.58 -4.22
N GLY A 377 -9.57 -9.50 -3.53
CA GLY A 377 -11.03 -9.54 -3.42
C GLY A 377 -11.65 -8.26 -2.88
N TYR A 378 -11.27 -7.88 -1.65
CA TYR A 378 -11.85 -6.74 -0.95
C TYR A 378 -11.48 -5.41 -1.62
N VAL A 379 -10.22 -5.24 -2.05
CA VAL A 379 -9.79 -4.04 -2.79
C VAL A 379 -10.56 -3.90 -4.09
N THR A 380 -10.74 -4.99 -4.84
CA THR A 380 -11.49 -4.97 -6.10
C THR A 380 -12.95 -4.64 -5.86
N ALA A 381 -13.59 -5.27 -4.87
CA ALA A 381 -14.97 -4.99 -4.52
C ALA A 381 -15.16 -3.52 -4.12
N PHE A 382 -14.25 -2.94 -3.34
CA PHE A 382 -14.31 -1.54 -2.96
C PHE A 382 -14.23 -0.59 -4.15
N PHE A 383 -13.23 -0.74 -5.01
CA PHE A 383 -13.12 0.15 -6.17
C PHE A 383 -14.23 -0.08 -7.20
N ARG A 384 -14.75 -1.30 -7.36
CA ARG A 384 -15.99 -1.55 -8.12
C ARG A 384 -17.17 -0.76 -7.53
N ALA A 385 -17.36 -0.81 -6.22
CA ALA A 385 -18.45 -0.09 -5.56
C ALA A 385 -18.33 1.43 -5.72
N VAL A 386 -17.15 2.01 -5.46
CA VAL A 386 -16.99 3.48 -5.34
C VAL A 386 -16.62 4.18 -6.65
N LEU A 387 -15.97 3.49 -7.61
CA LEU A 387 -15.57 4.07 -8.90
C LEU A 387 -16.47 3.63 -10.07
N LEU A 388 -17.07 2.44 -9.98
CA LEU A 388 -17.95 1.91 -11.03
C LEU A 388 -19.43 1.91 -10.63
N GLY A 389 -19.77 2.22 -9.37
CA GLY A 389 -21.14 2.24 -8.88
C GLY A 389 -21.76 0.84 -8.77
N ASP A 390 -20.94 -0.20 -8.70
CA ASP A 390 -21.40 -1.58 -8.65
C ASP A 390 -21.94 -1.94 -7.27
N ARG A 391 -23.26 -2.09 -7.19
CA ARG A 391 -23.96 -2.42 -5.93
C ARG A 391 -23.76 -3.86 -5.49
N GLN A 392 -23.42 -4.77 -6.39
CA GLN A 392 -23.19 -6.18 -6.01
C GLN A 392 -21.93 -6.31 -5.16
N ALA A 393 -20.94 -5.45 -5.41
CA ALA A 393 -19.73 -5.39 -4.60
C ALA A 393 -19.98 -4.88 -3.17
N ASP A 394 -21.08 -4.14 -2.91
CA ASP A 394 -21.39 -3.59 -1.58
C ASP A 394 -21.58 -4.70 -0.54
N ALA A 395 -22.16 -5.84 -0.93
CA ALA A 395 -22.38 -6.96 -0.03
C ALA A 395 -21.04 -7.57 0.47
N VAL A 396 -20.00 -7.57 -0.36
CA VAL A 396 -18.66 -8.04 0.05
C VAL A 396 -18.02 -7.04 1.01
N VAL A 397 -17.99 -5.75 0.64
CA VAL A 397 -17.25 -4.74 1.43
C VAL A 397 -17.94 -4.37 2.74
N SER A 398 -19.25 -4.64 2.87
CA SER A 398 -20.02 -4.41 4.09
C SER A 398 -20.12 -5.62 5.02
N GLY A 399 -19.57 -6.77 4.63
CA GLY A 399 -19.67 -8.00 5.41
C GLY A 399 -20.99 -8.76 5.25
N GLY A 400 -21.85 -8.41 4.29
CA GLY A 400 -23.04 -9.19 3.95
C GLY A 400 -22.73 -10.51 3.22
N VAL A 401 -21.54 -10.64 2.62
CA VAL A 401 -21.01 -11.87 2.02
C VAL A 401 -19.56 -12.06 2.45
N HIS A 402 -19.20 -13.31 2.78
CA HIS A 402 -17.85 -13.69 3.23
C HIS A 402 -17.20 -14.64 2.21
N PRO A 403 -16.67 -14.13 1.09
CA PRO A 403 -16.21 -14.98 -0.02
C PRO A 403 -14.98 -15.85 0.31
N TYR A 404 -14.30 -15.59 1.42
CA TYR A 404 -13.08 -16.28 1.85
C TYR A 404 -13.25 -17.07 3.16
N ALA A 405 -14.50 -17.29 3.59
CA ALA A 405 -14.83 -17.99 4.83
C ALA A 405 -14.29 -19.44 4.91
N SER A 406 -13.89 -20.02 3.78
CA SER A 406 -13.30 -21.36 3.74
C SER A 406 -11.90 -21.45 4.37
N PHE A 407 -11.17 -20.34 4.50
CA PHE A 407 -9.79 -20.36 5.03
C PHE A 407 -9.42 -19.16 5.93
N THR A 408 -10.24 -18.11 5.99
CA THR A 408 -10.06 -16.99 6.92
C THR A 408 -11.39 -16.34 7.32
N VAL A 409 -11.37 -15.61 8.43
CA VAL A 409 -12.46 -14.72 8.83
C VAL A 409 -12.05 -13.28 8.50
N VAL A 410 -12.96 -12.56 7.85
CA VAL A 410 -12.81 -11.12 7.62
C VAL A 410 -13.95 -10.40 8.35
N ASP A 411 -13.59 -9.72 9.43
CA ASP A 411 -14.52 -8.88 10.19
C ASP A 411 -14.66 -7.55 9.41
N ALA A 412 -15.63 -7.54 8.48
CA ALA A 412 -15.90 -6.44 7.57
C ALA A 412 -17.07 -5.59 8.06
N GLU A 413 -16.85 -4.28 8.16
CA GLU A 413 -17.84 -3.32 8.61
C GLU A 413 -17.97 -2.16 7.62
N LYS A 414 -19.22 -1.72 7.39
CA LYS A 414 -19.55 -0.48 6.67
C LYS A 414 -20.20 0.50 7.63
N ILE A 415 -19.50 1.58 7.91
CA ILE A 415 -19.96 2.67 8.76
C ILE A 415 -20.54 3.75 7.86
N VAL A 416 -21.88 3.89 7.90
CA VAL A 416 -22.59 4.97 7.20
C VAL A 416 -22.80 6.11 8.19
N PRO A 417 -22.16 7.28 7.99
CA PRO A 417 -22.33 8.40 8.91
C PRO A 417 -23.79 8.85 8.93
N ARG A 418 -24.39 8.89 10.13
CA ARG A 418 -25.73 9.45 10.28
C ARG A 418 -25.64 10.97 10.12
N PRO A 419 -26.56 11.63 9.36
CA PRO A 419 -26.63 13.08 9.39
C PRO A 419 -26.88 13.53 10.84
N ARG A 420 -26.03 14.42 11.35
CA ARG A 420 -26.27 15.08 12.64
C ARG A 420 -27.65 15.73 12.54
N ARG A 421 -28.63 15.22 13.30
CA ARG A 421 -29.82 15.99 13.63
C ARG A 421 -29.30 17.19 14.43
N GLY A 422 -29.46 18.41 13.91
CA GLY A 422 -29.13 19.62 14.65
C GLY A 422 -29.88 19.64 16.00
N PRO A 423 -29.37 20.40 16.99
CA PRO A 423 -30.13 20.61 18.23
C PRO A 423 -31.51 21.18 17.86
N ARG A 424 -32.56 20.53 18.36
CA ARG A 424 -33.94 21.02 18.25
C ARG A 424 -34.14 22.23 19.13
#